data_AF-A0A972S8L1-F1
#
_entry.id   AF-A0A972S8L1-F1
#
_cell.length_a   1.000
_cell.length_b   1.000
_cell.length_c   1.000
_cell.angle_alpha   90.00
_cell.angle_beta   90.00
_cell.angle_gamma   90.00
#
_symmetry.space_group_name_H-M   'P 1'
#
loop_
_entity.id
_entity.type
_entity.pdbx_description
1 polymer ?
#
loop_
_entity_poly.entity_id
_entity_poly.type
_entity_poly.pdbx_seq_one_letter_code
_entity_poly.pdbx_strand_id
1 'polypeptide(L)'
;MIKELVEENRSAESGFIVLLGMLLLVLGSATWFATLGNTHSNTLSLQKNREAITQLHQIKERMLAYAVLHPELYADATNVPGVGYFPCPDEDGDGDADTNCGRDSAGTDELFVLGMVPYKISSRFFSFLNSDVDNRDYWYAVDSRFVNSSAQYATAISQRYSSLTMQTPRLVANSSGAMVNPMTLDGQSNIIMILFYAGPMLAGQSRPSVAVSDYLEQGTVVAGSTFDFTTAGSGSADFNDYVIKITRREWEAAMLSRVSQDNAPEDAVPDLCVTTLPADIHWFNACKYTGASIPPFTVSPLPSTCVLTTVIAEQNITGQGWRDIICP
;
A
#
# COMPACT_ATOMS: atom_id res chain seq x y z
N MET A 1 -41.81 -9.12 93.78
CA MET A 1 -42.68 -9.32 92.59
C MET A 1 -42.77 -7.96 91.90
N ILE A 2 -41.69 -7.46 91.28
CA ILE A 2 -41.13 -7.74 89.93
C ILE A 2 -42.14 -7.46 88.80
N LYS A 3 -41.78 -6.46 87.98
CA LYS A 3 -42.26 -6.09 86.62
C LYS A 3 -43.66 -5.46 86.55
N GLU A 4 -43.92 -4.44 85.73
CA GLU A 4 -43.36 -4.14 84.42
C GLU A 4 -43.47 -2.64 84.06
N LEU A 5 -42.49 -2.18 83.29
CA LEU A 5 -42.21 -0.81 82.89
C LEU A 5 -42.73 -0.53 81.48
N VAL A 6 -43.18 0.70 81.29
CA VAL A 6 -42.87 1.59 80.15
C VAL A 6 -43.25 1.10 78.74
N GLU A 7 -44.29 1.75 78.22
CA GLU A 7 -44.70 1.74 76.83
C GLU A 7 -43.77 2.66 76.01
N GLU A 8 -43.03 2.07 75.06
CA GLU A 8 -42.00 2.72 74.25
C GLU A 8 -42.63 3.39 73.02
N ASN A 9 -42.57 4.73 72.96
CA ASN A 9 -42.98 5.53 71.82
C ASN A 9 -41.79 5.63 70.84
N ARG A 10 -41.73 4.79 69.80
CA ARG A 10 -40.64 4.85 68.81
C ARG A 10 -41.09 4.46 67.40
N SER A 11 -41.67 5.42 66.67
CA SER A 11 -41.87 5.29 65.22
C SER A 11 -41.87 6.67 64.53
N ALA A 12 -40.68 7.21 64.24
CA ALA A 12 -40.52 8.35 63.32
C ALA A 12 -39.14 8.45 62.63
N GLU A 13 -38.09 7.77 63.12
CA GLU A 13 -36.72 7.97 62.60
C GLU A 13 -36.27 6.93 61.54
N SER A 14 -37.03 5.87 61.30
CA SER A 14 -36.59 4.76 60.44
C SER A 14 -36.68 5.07 58.93
N GLY A 15 -37.53 6.03 58.51
CA GLY A 15 -37.71 6.37 57.09
C GLY A 15 -36.55 7.17 56.47
N PHE A 16 -35.90 8.03 57.27
CA PHE A 16 -34.82 8.89 56.78
C PHE A 16 -33.53 8.10 56.50
N ILE A 17 -33.21 7.12 57.34
CA ILE A 17 -32.03 6.25 57.17
C ILE A 17 -32.14 5.41 55.90
N VAL A 18 -33.34 4.93 55.56
CA VAL A 18 -33.56 4.15 54.33
C VAL A 18 -33.39 5.04 53.08
N LEU A 19 -33.90 6.27 53.11
CA LEU A 19 -33.71 7.24 52.02
C LEU A 19 -32.24 7.63 51.83
N LEU A 20 -31.51 7.85 52.92
CA LEU A 20 -30.08 8.16 52.88
C LEU A 20 -29.26 6.98 52.32
N GLY A 21 -29.60 5.76 52.73
CA GLY A 21 -28.96 4.54 52.22
C GLY A 21 -29.19 4.35 50.72
N MET A 22 -30.43 4.58 50.25
CA MET A 22 -30.76 4.46 48.83
C MET A 22 -30.06 5.56 47.99
N LEU A 23 -29.97 6.78 48.50
CA LEU A 23 -29.25 7.89 47.86
C LEU A 23 -27.76 7.57 47.70
N LEU A 24 -27.12 7.04 48.75
CA LEU A 24 -25.71 6.64 48.70
C LEU A 24 -25.47 5.50 47.72
N LEU A 25 -26.40 4.55 47.60
CA LEU A 25 -26.31 3.43 46.67
C LEU A 25 -26.45 3.91 45.20
N VAL A 26 -27.34 4.86 44.94
CA VAL A 26 -27.49 5.47 43.60
C VAL A 26 -26.25 6.30 43.22
N LEU A 27 -25.71 7.10 44.14
CA LEU A 27 -24.50 7.89 43.86
C LEU A 27 -23.24 7.01 43.74
N GLY A 28 -23.15 5.94 44.53
CA GLY A 28 -22.06 4.97 44.45
C GLY A 28 -22.08 4.17 43.14
N SER A 29 -23.27 3.76 42.68
CA SER A 29 -23.39 3.08 41.38
C SER A 29 -23.13 4.02 40.20
N ALA A 30 -23.64 5.25 40.24
CA ALA A 30 -23.41 6.23 39.18
C ALA A 30 -21.91 6.56 38.97
N THR A 31 -21.15 6.71 40.06
CA THR A 31 -19.71 6.98 39.99
C THR A 31 -18.89 5.78 39.52
N TRP A 32 -19.28 4.57 39.90
CA TRP A 32 -18.70 3.31 39.41
C TRP A 32 -18.92 3.10 37.90
N PHE A 33 -20.13 3.34 37.40
CA PHE A 33 -20.42 3.23 35.96
C PHE A 33 -19.77 4.34 35.13
N ALA A 34 -19.68 5.56 35.66
CA ALA A 34 -19.00 6.66 34.98
C ALA A 34 -17.49 6.40 34.80
N THR A 35 -16.85 5.75 35.78
CA THR A 35 -15.41 5.44 35.71
C THR A 35 -15.09 4.22 34.84
N LEU A 36 -15.97 3.21 34.81
CA LEU A 36 -15.83 2.06 33.91
C LEU A 36 -16.16 2.38 32.45
N GLY A 37 -17.16 3.22 32.18
CA GLY A 37 -17.56 3.57 30.80
C GLY A 37 -16.44 4.27 29.99
N ASN A 38 -15.68 5.16 30.64
CA ASN A 38 -14.60 5.90 29.99
C ASN A 38 -13.31 5.08 29.80
N THR A 39 -13.07 4.06 30.62
CA THR A 39 -11.89 3.19 30.45
C THR A 39 -12.13 2.13 29.38
N HIS A 40 -13.35 1.61 29.24
CA HIS A 40 -13.71 0.65 28.19
C HIS A 40 -13.73 1.25 26.78
N SER A 41 -14.19 2.50 26.63
CA SER A 41 -14.21 3.17 25.32
C SER A 41 -12.80 3.50 24.81
N ASN A 42 -11.92 4.01 25.69
CA ASN A 42 -10.54 4.30 25.35
C ASN A 42 -9.71 3.03 25.06
N THR A 43 -9.97 1.94 25.78
CA THR A 43 -9.28 0.66 25.49
C THR A 43 -9.74 0.05 24.17
N LEU A 44 -11.02 0.18 23.82
CA LEU A 44 -11.56 -0.28 22.54
C LEU A 44 -11.01 0.54 21.36
N SER A 45 -10.91 1.86 21.47
CA SER A 45 -10.33 2.70 20.41
C SER A 45 -8.84 2.43 20.21
N LEU A 46 -8.09 2.24 21.30
CA LEU A 46 -6.68 1.85 21.23
C LEU A 46 -6.50 0.46 20.60
N GLN A 47 -7.37 -0.50 20.91
CA GLN A 47 -7.33 -1.81 20.29
C GLN A 47 -7.60 -1.73 18.78
N LYS A 48 -8.64 -1.01 18.37
CA LYS A 48 -8.96 -0.79 16.95
C LYS A 48 -7.80 -0.14 16.19
N ASN A 49 -7.18 0.89 16.76
CA ASN A 49 -6.01 1.53 16.13
C ASN A 49 -4.83 0.57 15.99
N ARG A 50 -4.56 -0.29 16.98
CA ARG A 50 -3.50 -1.31 16.88
C ARG A 50 -3.78 -2.35 15.82
N GLU A 51 -5.03 -2.80 15.71
CA GLU A 51 -5.47 -3.71 14.66
C GLU A 51 -5.30 -3.06 13.29
N ALA A 52 -5.70 -1.79 13.15
CA ALA A 52 -5.56 -1.05 11.90
C ALA A 52 -4.10 -0.85 11.46
N ILE A 53 -3.20 -0.54 12.40
CA ILE A 53 -1.76 -0.43 12.13
C ILE A 53 -1.18 -1.80 11.76
N THR A 54 -1.62 -2.87 12.45
CA THR A 54 -1.19 -4.24 12.11
C THR A 54 -1.61 -4.59 10.69
N GLN A 55 -2.83 -4.22 10.29
CA GLN A 55 -3.30 -4.38 8.91
C GLN A 55 -2.46 -3.57 7.92
N LEU A 56 -2.08 -2.34 8.25
CA LEU A 56 -1.19 -1.54 7.39
C LEU A 56 0.14 -2.27 7.11
N HIS A 57 0.73 -2.90 8.11
CA HIS A 57 1.91 -3.74 7.93
C HIS A 57 1.62 -4.99 7.08
N GLN A 58 0.47 -5.65 7.27
CA GLN A 58 0.08 -6.80 6.44
C GLN A 58 -0.13 -6.40 4.97
N ILE A 59 -0.74 -5.24 4.71
CA ILE A 59 -0.88 -4.68 3.36
C ILE A 59 0.49 -4.48 2.74
N LYS A 60 1.44 -3.88 3.47
CA LYS A 60 2.82 -3.70 2.99
C LYS A 60 3.45 -5.04 2.56
N GLU A 61 3.34 -6.08 3.39
CA GLU A 61 3.85 -7.41 3.05
C GLU A 61 3.13 -8.02 1.83
N ARG A 62 1.80 -7.86 1.73
CA ARG A 62 1.01 -8.31 0.59
C ARG A 62 1.34 -7.55 -0.70
N MET A 63 1.64 -6.25 -0.62
CA MET A 63 2.10 -5.44 -1.75
C MET A 63 3.46 -5.94 -2.26
N LEU A 64 4.41 -6.20 -1.36
CA LEU A 64 5.70 -6.78 -1.73
C LEU A 64 5.54 -8.19 -2.31
N ALA A 65 4.70 -9.03 -1.70
CA ALA A 65 4.39 -10.36 -2.21
C ALA A 65 3.73 -10.30 -3.60
N TYR A 66 2.83 -9.35 -3.85
CA TYR A 66 2.24 -9.13 -5.16
C TYR A 66 3.30 -8.76 -6.20
N ALA A 67 4.21 -7.85 -5.87
CA ALA A 67 5.30 -7.45 -6.77
C ALA A 67 6.24 -8.63 -7.08
N VAL A 68 6.48 -9.50 -6.09
CA VAL A 68 7.28 -10.73 -6.24
C VAL A 68 6.58 -11.80 -7.08
N LEU A 69 5.27 -11.99 -6.88
CA LEU A 69 4.47 -13.04 -7.53
C LEU A 69 3.81 -12.57 -8.82
N HIS A 70 4.16 -11.37 -9.28
CA HIS A 70 3.57 -10.75 -10.44
C HIS A 70 3.59 -11.66 -11.71
N PRO A 71 4.70 -12.34 -12.07
CA PRO A 71 4.68 -13.24 -13.21
C PRO A 71 3.75 -14.45 -13.03
N GLU A 72 3.64 -15.01 -11.83
CA GLU A 72 2.77 -16.16 -11.55
C GLU A 72 1.29 -15.78 -11.59
N LEU A 73 0.96 -14.60 -11.06
CA LEU A 73 -0.41 -14.08 -11.08
C LEU A 73 -0.91 -13.87 -12.51
N TYR A 74 -0.02 -13.48 -13.43
CA TYR A 74 -0.33 -13.19 -14.83
C TYR A 74 0.16 -14.29 -15.78
N ALA A 75 0.39 -15.52 -15.30
CA ALA A 75 0.90 -16.62 -16.12
C ALA A 75 -0.04 -17.01 -17.29
N ASP A 76 -1.32 -16.66 -17.19
CA ASP A 76 -2.36 -16.84 -18.21
C ASP A 76 -2.36 -15.73 -19.28
N ALA A 77 -1.64 -14.63 -19.07
CA ALA A 77 -1.65 -13.48 -19.95
C ALA A 77 -0.73 -13.68 -21.17
N THR A 78 -1.14 -13.12 -22.31
CA THR A 78 -0.34 -13.13 -23.55
C THR A 78 1.05 -12.53 -23.32
N ASN A 79 1.10 -11.41 -22.58
CA ASN A 79 2.33 -10.78 -22.14
C ASN A 79 2.38 -10.84 -20.62
N VAL A 80 3.29 -11.69 -20.12
CA VAL A 80 3.54 -11.89 -18.70
C VAL A 80 4.58 -10.85 -18.28
N PRO A 81 4.21 -9.80 -17.55
CA PRO A 81 5.19 -8.96 -16.86
C PRO A 81 5.95 -9.82 -15.86
N GLY A 82 7.23 -9.55 -15.65
CA GLY A 82 7.92 -10.19 -14.54
C GLY A 82 7.79 -9.37 -13.24
N VAL A 83 8.74 -9.55 -12.34
CA VAL A 83 8.64 -9.07 -10.96
C VAL A 83 8.78 -7.55 -10.86
N GLY A 84 8.23 -6.99 -9.78
CA GLY A 84 8.50 -5.63 -9.35
C GLY A 84 7.33 -4.66 -9.39
N TYR A 85 6.22 -5.02 -10.04
CA TYR A 85 5.09 -4.11 -10.21
C TYR A 85 4.06 -4.24 -9.10
N PHE A 86 3.53 -3.10 -8.67
CA PHE A 86 2.40 -2.96 -7.78
C PHE A 86 1.10 -2.76 -8.59
N PRO A 87 -0.07 -3.03 -7.99
CA PRO A 87 -1.34 -2.64 -8.62
C PRO A 87 -1.43 -1.13 -8.75
N CYS A 88 -2.23 -0.66 -9.71
CA CYS A 88 -2.76 0.70 -9.64
C CYS A 88 -3.67 0.84 -8.40
N PRO A 89 -3.66 2.00 -7.73
CA PRO A 89 -4.59 2.27 -6.64
C PRO A 89 -6.05 2.18 -7.09
N ASP A 90 -6.94 2.05 -6.12
CA ASP A 90 -8.39 2.23 -6.31
C ASP A 90 -8.71 3.73 -6.16
N GLU A 91 -9.07 4.39 -7.26
CA GLU A 91 -9.36 5.82 -7.31
C GLU A 91 -10.87 6.11 -7.26
N ASP A 92 -11.73 5.14 -7.62
CA ASP A 92 -13.19 5.31 -7.68
C ASP A 92 -13.95 4.71 -6.48
N GLY A 93 -13.28 3.89 -5.66
CA GLY A 93 -13.78 3.30 -4.44
C GLY A 93 -14.64 2.06 -4.65
N ASP A 94 -14.51 1.38 -5.78
CA ASP A 94 -15.20 0.11 -6.06
C ASP A 94 -14.53 -1.12 -5.39
N GLY A 95 -13.32 -0.94 -4.88
CA GLY A 95 -12.55 -1.96 -4.17
C GLY A 95 -11.66 -2.84 -5.04
N ASP A 96 -11.65 -2.66 -6.35
CA ASP A 96 -10.72 -3.31 -7.27
C ASP A 96 -9.61 -2.33 -7.69
N ALA A 97 -8.51 -2.86 -8.22
CA ALA A 97 -7.41 -2.03 -8.72
C ALA A 97 -7.80 -1.40 -10.06
N ASP A 98 -7.58 -0.09 -10.20
CA ASP A 98 -7.89 0.61 -11.45
C ASP A 98 -6.96 0.24 -12.60
N THR A 99 -7.31 0.74 -13.79
CA THR A 99 -6.48 0.61 -14.99
C THR A 99 -6.12 1.97 -15.55
N ASN A 100 -4.97 2.05 -16.22
CA ASN A 100 -4.43 3.27 -16.84
C ASN A 100 -4.09 4.41 -15.86
N CYS A 101 -3.56 4.08 -14.68
CA CYS A 101 -3.17 5.08 -13.69
C CYS A 101 -1.89 5.86 -14.07
N GLY A 102 -1.55 6.91 -13.34
CA GLY A 102 -0.33 7.72 -13.59
C GLY A 102 -0.46 8.73 -14.73
N ARG A 103 -1.70 9.05 -15.09
CA ARG A 103 -2.05 10.21 -15.90
C ARG A 103 -3.37 10.76 -15.38
N ASP A 104 -3.40 12.05 -15.08
CA ASP A 104 -4.60 12.69 -14.58
C ASP A 104 -5.68 12.83 -15.67
N SER A 105 -6.88 13.26 -15.26
CA SER A 105 -8.01 13.51 -16.19
C SER A 105 -7.72 14.61 -17.23
N ALA A 106 -6.71 15.47 -17.00
CA ALA A 106 -6.28 16.51 -17.95
C ALA A 106 -5.23 16.01 -18.94
N GLY A 107 -4.76 14.75 -18.79
CA GLY A 107 -3.75 14.15 -19.64
C GLY A 107 -2.31 14.42 -19.20
N THR A 108 -2.10 14.97 -18.01
CA THR A 108 -0.78 15.24 -17.42
C THR A 108 -0.19 13.95 -16.87
N ASP A 109 1.04 13.63 -17.26
CA ASP A 109 1.77 12.49 -16.67
C ASP A 109 2.11 12.76 -15.21
N GLU A 110 1.80 11.80 -14.34
CA GLU A 110 2.05 11.90 -12.90
C GLU A 110 3.34 11.19 -12.52
N LEU A 111 4.11 11.77 -11.59
CA LEU A 111 5.36 11.15 -11.13
C LEU A 111 5.10 9.98 -10.18
N PHE A 112 3.99 10.03 -9.46
CA PHE A 112 3.47 8.99 -8.61
C PHE A 112 1.95 8.98 -8.71
N VAL A 113 1.35 7.84 -8.39
CA VAL A 113 -0.11 7.65 -8.33
C VAL A 113 -0.51 7.55 -6.87
N LEU A 114 -1.62 8.18 -6.49
CA LEU A 114 -2.16 8.15 -5.13
C LEU A 114 -3.63 7.74 -5.15
N GLY A 115 -3.97 6.72 -4.37
CA GLY A 115 -5.35 6.28 -4.20
C GLY A 115 -5.51 5.29 -3.06
N MET A 116 -6.69 4.69 -2.95
CA MET A 116 -7.00 3.69 -1.92
C MET A 116 -6.30 2.38 -2.22
N VAL A 117 -6.04 1.61 -1.17
CA VAL A 117 -5.59 0.22 -1.31
C VAL A 117 -6.76 -0.61 -1.83
N PRO A 118 -6.64 -1.30 -2.98
CA PRO A 118 -7.70 -2.17 -3.47
C PRO A 118 -8.00 -3.28 -2.45
N TYR A 119 -9.25 -3.71 -2.30
CA TYR A 119 -9.54 -4.93 -1.55
C TYR A 119 -8.85 -6.13 -2.18
N LYS A 120 -8.98 -6.21 -3.50
CA LYS A 120 -8.50 -7.33 -4.30
C LYS A 120 -8.18 -6.89 -5.72
N ILE A 121 -7.60 -7.82 -6.47
CA ILE A 121 -7.56 -7.76 -7.92
C ILE A 121 -8.47 -8.89 -8.41
N SER A 122 -9.72 -8.55 -8.74
CA SER A 122 -10.74 -9.53 -9.13
C SER A 122 -10.29 -10.46 -10.26
N SER A 123 -9.54 -9.97 -11.24
CA SER A 123 -9.02 -10.75 -12.37
C SER A 123 -7.89 -11.73 -12.00
N ARG A 124 -7.31 -11.61 -10.80
CA ARG A 124 -6.13 -12.37 -10.35
C ARG A 124 -6.30 -13.07 -9.01
N PHE A 125 -7.46 -12.93 -8.37
CA PHE A 125 -7.79 -13.53 -7.06
C PHE A 125 -6.76 -13.23 -5.96
N PHE A 126 -6.12 -12.06 -6.02
CA PHE A 126 -5.19 -11.60 -5.00
C PHE A 126 -5.89 -10.57 -4.11
N SER A 127 -5.77 -10.66 -2.78
CA SER A 127 -6.42 -9.75 -1.83
C SER A 127 -5.39 -9.03 -0.98
N PHE A 128 -5.51 -7.70 -0.86
CA PHE A 128 -4.63 -6.88 -0.01
C PHE A 128 -5.23 -6.63 1.36
N LEU A 129 -6.56 -6.53 1.43
CA LEU A 129 -7.30 -6.30 2.66
C LEU A 129 -8.12 -7.54 3.03
N ASN A 130 -8.46 -7.65 4.31
CA ASN A 130 -9.48 -8.61 4.73
C ASN A 130 -10.87 -8.02 4.47
N SER A 131 -11.87 -8.87 4.23
CA SER A 131 -13.23 -8.45 3.84
C SER A 131 -14.00 -7.67 4.91
N ASP A 132 -13.51 -7.65 6.14
CA ASP A 132 -14.08 -6.98 7.31
C ASP A 132 -13.50 -5.59 7.57
N VAL A 133 -12.50 -5.19 6.80
CA VAL A 133 -11.81 -3.89 6.92
C VAL A 133 -12.41 -2.92 5.91
N ASP A 134 -12.51 -1.62 6.23
CA ASP A 134 -12.88 -0.60 5.24
C ASP A 134 -11.65 -0.19 4.42
N ASN A 135 -11.67 -0.35 3.10
CA ASN A 135 -10.53 0.00 2.26
C ASN A 135 -10.26 1.51 2.21
N ARG A 136 -11.28 2.32 2.47
CA ARG A 136 -11.19 3.79 2.44
C ARG A 136 -10.32 4.35 3.55
N ASP A 137 -10.03 3.55 4.57
CA ASP A 137 -9.10 3.94 5.63
C ASP A 137 -7.62 3.71 5.22
N TYR A 138 -7.36 2.99 4.12
CA TYR A 138 -6.02 2.63 3.67
C TYR A 138 -5.72 3.21 2.30
N TRP A 139 -4.64 3.98 2.23
CA TRP A 139 -4.22 4.65 1.00
C TRP A 139 -2.77 4.33 0.69
N TYR A 140 -2.35 4.54 -0.54
CA TYR A 140 -0.93 4.52 -0.87
C TYR A 140 -0.60 5.43 -2.04
N ALA A 141 0.61 5.99 -1.98
CA ALA A 141 1.27 6.65 -3.09
C ALA A 141 2.35 5.73 -3.64
N VAL A 142 2.44 5.55 -4.94
CA VAL A 142 3.42 4.69 -5.60
C VAL A 142 4.04 5.40 -6.81
N ASP A 143 5.34 5.26 -7.01
CA ASP A 143 6.02 5.78 -8.20
C ASP A 143 5.38 5.19 -9.47
N SER A 144 4.98 6.04 -10.42
CA SER A 144 4.22 5.65 -11.61
C SER A 144 4.94 4.65 -12.52
N ARG A 145 6.26 4.47 -12.33
CA ARG A 145 7.04 3.45 -13.04
C ARG A 145 6.82 2.06 -12.49
N PHE A 146 6.42 1.96 -11.22
CA PHE A 146 6.31 0.69 -10.49
C PHE A 146 4.89 0.13 -10.49
N VAL A 147 3.95 0.74 -11.20
CA VAL A 147 2.58 0.20 -11.34
C VAL A 147 2.44 -0.64 -12.60
N ASN A 148 1.60 -1.67 -12.53
CA ASN A 148 1.37 -2.62 -13.60
C ASN A 148 0.45 -2.11 -14.73
N SER A 149 -0.21 -0.97 -14.56
CA SER A 149 -1.10 -0.38 -15.57
C SER A 149 -0.94 1.13 -15.69
N SER A 150 0.30 1.63 -15.75
CA SER A 150 0.53 3.06 -15.99
C SER A 150 0.14 3.48 -17.41
N ALA A 151 -0.65 4.55 -17.58
CA ALA A 151 -0.90 5.17 -18.89
C ALA A 151 0.37 5.71 -19.56
N GLN A 152 1.43 5.99 -18.80
CA GLN A 152 2.70 6.47 -19.33
C GLN A 152 3.58 5.32 -19.82
N TYR A 153 3.54 4.18 -19.14
CA TYR A 153 4.39 3.03 -19.44
C TYR A 153 3.58 1.89 -20.08
N ALA A 154 2.64 1.30 -19.34
CA ALA A 154 1.87 0.11 -19.71
C ALA A 154 0.54 0.43 -20.42
N THR A 155 0.60 0.95 -21.66
CA THR A 155 -0.60 1.21 -22.48
C THR A 155 -1.15 -0.05 -23.14
N ALA A 156 -2.47 -0.07 -23.44
CA ALA A 156 -3.13 -1.18 -24.14
C ALA A 156 -2.53 -1.51 -25.53
N ILE A 157 -1.84 -0.56 -26.16
CA ILE A 157 -1.27 -0.72 -27.51
C ILE A 157 0.17 -1.24 -27.45
N SER A 158 0.98 -0.76 -26.50
CA SER A 158 2.39 -1.15 -26.37
C SER A 158 2.61 -2.32 -25.40
N GLN A 159 1.70 -2.52 -24.45
CA GLN A 159 1.83 -3.40 -23.27
C GLN A 159 3.21 -3.28 -22.61
N ARG A 160 3.81 -2.08 -22.68
CA ARG A 160 5.20 -1.88 -22.31
C ARG A 160 5.32 -1.57 -20.83
N TYR A 161 5.75 -2.50 -20.02
CA TYR A 161 6.04 -2.14 -18.64
C TYR A 161 7.31 -1.28 -18.54
N SER A 162 7.39 -0.41 -17.53
CA SER A 162 8.63 0.34 -17.24
C SER A 162 9.75 -0.65 -16.96
N SER A 163 10.95 -0.49 -17.53
CA SER A 163 12.05 -1.42 -17.23
C SER A 163 12.47 -1.27 -15.77
N LEU A 164 12.06 -2.22 -14.92
CA LEU A 164 12.41 -2.28 -13.51
C LEU A 164 13.66 -3.13 -13.34
N THR A 165 14.74 -2.48 -12.93
CA THR A 165 16.11 -2.99 -12.85
C THR A 165 16.82 -2.35 -11.66
N MET A 166 17.90 -2.94 -11.15
CA MET A 166 18.76 -2.28 -10.16
C MET A 166 19.34 -0.95 -10.67
N GLN A 167 19.42 -0.79 -11.99
CA GLN A 167 19.90 0.42 -12.67
C GLN A 167 18.77 1.42 -12.98
N THR A 168 17.51 1.09 -12.68
CA THR A 168 16.38 1.99 -12.93
C THR A 168 16.67 3.32 -12.24
N PRO A 169 16.71 4.45 -12.97
CA PRO A 169 17.13 5.73 -12.40
C PRO A 169 16.34 6.08 -11.15
N ARG A 170 17.00 6.65 -10.14
CA ARG A 170 16.32 7.10 -8.92
C ARG A 170 15.44 8.31 -9.18
N LEU A 171 15.90 9.19 -10.06
CA LEU A 171 15.23 10.42 -10.43
C LEU A 171 14.39 10.22 -11.70
N VAL A 172 13.32 11.00 -11.82
CA VAL A 172 12.43 11.08 -12.98
C VAL A 172 12.39 12.53 -13.47
N ALA A 173 12.18 12.72 -14.77
CA ALA A 173 11.94 14.05 -15.31
C ALA A 173 10.52 14.50 -14.92
N ASN A 174 10.39 15.67 -14.31
CA ASN A 174 9.09 16.30 -14.08
C ASN A 174 8.55 17.00 -15.34
N SER A 175 7.38 17.65 -15.25
CA SER A 175 6.79 18.40 -16.36
C SER A 175 7.67 19.53 -16.92
N SER A 176 8.62 20.05 -16.13
CA SER A 176 9.64 21.03 -16.57
C SER A 176 10.92 20.40 -17.14
N GLY A 177 11.02 19.06 -17.18
CA GLY A 177 12.21 18.32 -17.61
C GLY A 177 13.32 18.22 -16.55
N ALA A 178 13.09 18.69 -15.33
CA ALA A 178 14.05 18.60 -14.23
C ALA A 178 14.03 17.20 -13.61
N MET A 179 15.21 16.65 -13.34
CA MET A 179 15.35 15.35 -12.69
C MET A 179 15.08 15.48 -11.18
N VAL A 180 13.99 14.90 -10.71
CA VAL A 180 13.50 14.99 -9.33
C VAL A 180 13.24 13.61 -8.74
N ASN A 181 13.15 13.50 -7.42
CA ASN A 181 12.54 12.33 -6.81
C ASN A 181 11.03 12.40 -7.06
N PRO A 182 10.37 11.31 -7.48
CA PRO A 182 8.92 11.32 -7.68
C PRO A 182 8.18 11.76 -6.41
N MET A 183 8.59 11.23 -5.26
CA MET A 183 8.05 11.55 -3.95
C MET A 183 9.11 11.38 -2.85
N THR A 184 8.89 12.05 -1.72
CA THR A 184 9.70 11.92 -0.50
C THR A 184 8.80 11.75 0.73
N LEU A 185 9.38 11.30 1.84
CA LEU A 185 8.71 11.21 3.14
C LEU A 185 9.61 11.87 4.20
N ASP A 186 9.16 12.97 4.78
CA ASP A 186 9.93 13.81 5.70
C ASP A 186 11.32 14.18 5.12
N GLY A 187 11.33 14.56 3.83
CA GLY A 187 12.54 14.85 3.06
C GLY A 187 13.39 13.63 2.68
N GLN A 188 13.01 12.41 3.08
CA GLN A 188 13.73 11.19 2.70
C GLN A 188 13.35 10.75 1.29
N SER A 189 14.37 10.51 0.46
CA SER A 189 14.25 10.03 -0.92
C SER A 189 14.40 8.51 -1.04
N ASN A 190 14.38 8.00 -2.29
CA ASN A 190 14.47 6.57 -2.61
C ASN A 190 13.31 5.73 -2.06
N ILE A 191 12.11 6.28 -2.16
CA ILE A 191 10.87 5.64 -1.77
C ILE A 191 10.15 5.20 -3.05
N ILE A 192 9.65 3.97 -3.05
CA ILE A 192 8.85 3.42 -4.17
C ILE A 192 7.37 3.48 -3.86
N MET A 193 7.01 3.27 -2.59
CA MET A 193 5.63 3.34 -2.12
C MET A 193 5.58 3.93 -0.71
N ILE A 194 4.56 4.74 -0.45
CA ILE A 194 4.19 5.23 0.87
C ILE A 194 2.77 4.72 1.13
N LEU A 195 2.54 4.05 2.25
CA LEU A 195 1.24 3.55 2.66
C LEU A 195 0.74 4.35 3.85
N PHE A 196 -0.55 4.62 3.87
CA PHE A 196 -1.23 5.41 4.88
C PHE A 196 -2.37 4.59 5.48
N TYR A 197 -2.53 4.73 6.79
CA TYR A 197 -3.82 4.51 7.44
C TYR A 197 -4.32 5.87 7.92
N ALA A 198 -5.46 6.30 7.40
CA ALA A 198 -6.05 7.63 7.60
C ALA A 198 -6.52 7.90 9.03
N GLY A 199 -6.39 6.94 9.94
CA GLY A 199 -6.86 7.06 11.31
C GLY A 199 -8.38 7.23 11.44
N PRO A 200 -8.87 7.36 12.68
CA PRO A 200 -10.26 7.75 12.96
C PRO A 200 -10.60 9.13 12.40
N MET A 201 -11.86 9.39 12.09
CA MET A 201 -12.28 10.74 11.65
C MET A 201 -11.94 11.81 12.72
N LEU A 202 -11.22 12.85 12.32
CA LEU A 202 -10.89 13.99 13.20
C LEU A 202 -12.13 14.86 13.47
N ALA A 203 -12.07 15.68 14.53
CA ALA A 203 -13.18 16.54 14.89
C ALA A 203 -13.45 17.57 13.79
N GLY A 204 -14.64 17.52 13.18
CA GLY A 204 -15.04 18.41 12.08
C GLY A 204 -14.64 17.92 10.69
N GLN A 205 -13.90 16.81 10.58
CA GLN A 205 -13.71 16.12 9.32
C GLN A 205 -15.02 15.40 8.92
N SER A 206 -15.26 15.31 7.62
CA SER A 206 -16.29 14.45 7.04
C SER A 206 -15.69 13.68 5.89
N ARG A 207 -16.08 12.42 5.72
CA ARG A 207 -15.61 11.53 4.65
C ARG A 207 -16.73 11.20 3.64
N PRO A 208 -17.27 12.20 2.90
CA PRO A 208 -18.43 12.00 2.03
C PRO A 208 -18.08 11.35 0.69
N SER A 209 -16.81 11.39 0.28
CA SER A 209 -16.38 10.97 -1.05
C SER A 209 -15.17 10.02 -1.00
N VAL A 210 -14.48 9.87 -2.12
CA VAL A 210 -13.19 9.19 -2.28
C VAL A 210 -12.06 10.20 -2.55
N ALA A 211 -12.27 11.47 -2.21
CA ALA A 211 -11.22 12.48 -2.34
C ALA A 211 -10.17 12.28 -1.24
N VAL A 212 -8.89 12.29 -1.62
CA VAL A 212 -7.75 12.15 -0.69
C VAL A 212 -7.86 13.11 0.50
N SER A 213 -8.24 14.37 0.25
CA SER A 213 -8.36 15.42 1.28
C SER A 213 -9.46 15.18 2.31
N ASP A 214 -10.40 14.26 2.03
CA ASP A 214 -11.43 13.89 2.99
C ASP A 214 -10.90 12.91 4.05
N TYR A 215 -9.78 12.24 3.77
CA TYR A 215 -9.22 11.16 4.61
C TYR A 215 -7.83 11.47 5.15
N LEU A 216 -6.90 11.92 4.31
CA LEU A 216 -5.49 12.10 4.67
C LEU A 216 -5.19 13.56 5.01
N GLU A 217 -4.43 13.78 6.09
CA GLU A 217 -3.95 15.10 6.50
C GLU A 217 -2.60 15.46 5.85
N GLN A 218 -2.51 15.19 4.54
CA GLN A 218 -1.37 15.55 3.71
C GLN A 218 -1.62 16.88 2.99
N GLY A 219 -0.54 17.54 2.56
CA GLY A 219 -0.64 18.76 1.74
C GLY A 219 -1.30 18.51 0.36
N THR A 220 -1.61 19.60 -0.35
CA THR A 220 -2.19 19.51 -1.70
C THR A 220 -1.18 18.93 -2.69
N VAL A 221 -1.50 17.75 -3.22
CA VAL A 221 -0.73 17.12 -4.30
C VAL A 221 -0.99 17.84 -5.63
N VAL A 222 0.07 18.14 -6.36
CA VAL A 222 0.00 18.73 -7.71
C VAL A 222 0.54 17.72 -8.72
N ALA A 223 -0.30 17.34 -9.68
CA ALA A 223 0.05 16.40 -10.73
C ALA A 223 1.33 16.82 -11.48
N GLY A 224 2.17 15.83 -11.79
CA GLY A 224 3.44 16.04 -12.51
C GLY A 224 4.55 16.74 -11.69
N SER A 225 4.35 16.95 -10.39
CA SER A 225 5.34 17.53 -9.48
C SER A 225 5.78 16.55 -8.38
N THR A 226 6.94 16.82 -7.79
CA THR A 226 7.40 16.08 -6.61
C THR A 226 6.61 16.50 -5.39
N PHE A 227 6.29 15.55 -4.51
CA PHE A 227 5.57 15.82 -3.28
C PHE A 227 6.31 15.20 -2.07
N ASP A 228 6.41 15.98 -0.99
CA ASP A 228 6.98 15.52 0.28
C ASP A 228 5.85 15.20 1.25
N PHE A 229 5.59 13.91 1.44
CA PHE A 229 4.65 13.43 2.44
C PHE A 229 5.24 13.59 3.84
N THR A 230 4.38 13.69 4.85
CA THR A 230 4.81 13.88 6.23
C THR A 230 4.28 12.78 7.14
N THR A 231 5.10 12.34 8.10
CA THR A 231 4.66 11.40 9.15
C THR A 231 4.01 12.09 10.35
N ALA A 232 4.09 13.43 10.42
CA ALA A 232 3.50 14.23 11.49
C ALA A 232 3.12 15.63 11.00
N GLY A 233 1.96 16.12 11.43
CA GLY A 233 1.52 17.51 11.23
C GLY A 233 1.97 18.47 12.34
N SER A 234 1.49 19.72 12.29
CA SER A 234 1.80 20.77 13.27
C SER A 234 1.22 20.53 14.68
N GLY A 235 0.42 19.47 14.86
CA GLY A 235 -0.14 19.03 16.13
C GLY A 235 -0.98 17.76 15.98
N SER A 236 -1.13 16.98 17.06
CA SER A 236 -1.87 15.70 17.03
C SER A 236 -3.40 15.84 16.95
N ALA A 237 -3.92 17.07 17.02
CA ALA A 237 -5.35 17.35 16.89
C ALA A 237 -5.80 17.42 15.42
N ASP A 238 -4.85 17.72 14.53
CA ASP A 238 -5.09 18.01 13.12
C ASP A 238 -4.36 17.02 12.20
N PHE A 239 -3.79 15.95 12.76
CA PHE A 239 -3.06 14.93 12.03
C PHE A 239 -3.10 13.61 12.78
N ASN A 240 -3.67 12.58 12.16
CA ASN A 240 -3.69 11.24 12.74
C ASN A 240 -3.43 10.11 11.72
N ASP A 241 -2.95 10.47 10.52
CA ASP A 241 -2.39 9.53 9.57
C ASP A 241 -1.24 8.71 10.19
N TYR A 242 -1.29 7.40 9.99
CA TYR A 242 -0.17 6.50 10.21
C TYR A 242 0.50 6.20 8.88
N VAL A 243 1.76 6.59 8.75
CA VAL A 243 2.48 6.51 7.48
C VAL A 243 3.64 5.52 7.57
N ILE A 244 3.68 4.55 6.67
CA ILE A 244 4.81 3.65 6.46
C ILE A 244 5.26 3.70 5.00
N LYS A 245 6.41 3.10 4.70
CA LYS A 245 6.96 3.13 3.34
C LYS A 245 7.58 1.82 2.93
N ILE A 246 7.65 1.62 1.62
CA ILE A 246 8.52 0.66 0.95
C ILE A 246 9.63 1.46 0.29
N THR A 247 10.85 1.26 0.79
CA THR A 247 12.03 1.89 0.21
C THR A 247 12.49 1.12 -1.03
N ARG A 248 13.26 1.78 -1.89
CA ARG A 248 13.89 1.11 -3.03
C ARG A 248 14.74 -0.10 -2.62
N ARG A 249 15.52 0.02 -1.55
CA ARG A 249 16.34 -1.09 -1.04
C ARG A 249 15.51 -2.29 -0.63
N GLU A 250 14.35 -2.04 -0.01
CA GLU A 250 13.45 -3.11 0.45
C GLU A 250 12.80 -3.84 -0.72
N TRP A 251 12.31 -3.08 -1.71
CA TRP A 251 11.82 -3.65 -2.95
C TRP A 251 12.90 -4.42 -3.71
N GLU A 252 14.12 -3.86 -3.85
CA GLU A 252 15.26 -4.52 -4.50
C GLU A 252 15.60 -5.84 -3.81
N ALA A 253 15.60 -5.87 -2.47
CA ALA A 253 15.84 -7.08 -1.70
C ALA A 253 14.75 -8.15 -1.91
N ALA A 254 13.48 -7.75 -1.97
CA ALA A 254 12.37 -8.66 -2.23
C ALA A 254 12.39 -9.23 -3.66
N MET A 255 12.70 -8.39 -4.66
CA MET A 255 12.85 -8.87 -6.03
C MET A 255 14.08 -9.77 -6.17
N LEU A 256 15.20 -9.39 -5.57
CA LEU A 256 16.42 -10.18 -5.62
C LEU A 256 16.20 -11.57 -4.98
N SER A 257 15.53 -11.66 -3.83
CA SER A 257 15.26 -12.95 -3.19
C SER A 257 14.39 -13.87 -4.05
N ARG A 258 13.46 -13.31 -4.84
CA ARG A 258 12.62 -14.08 -5.75
C ARG A 258 13.41 -14.63 -6.94
N VAL A 259 14.27 -13.78 -7.50
CA VAL A 259 14.98 -14.09 -8.74
C VAL A 259 16.24 -14.91 -8.46
N SER A 260 16.75 -14.86 -7.23
CA SER A 260 17.77 -15.75 -6.71
C SER A 260 17.22 -17.16 -6.49
N GLN A 261 17.30 -18.01 -7.52
CA GLN A 261 17.09 -19.45 -7.36
C GLN A 261 18.32 -20.06 -6.69
N ASP A 262 18.13 -21.06 -5.83
CA ASP A 262 19.18 -21.83 -5.19
C ASP A 262 18.93 -23.31 -5.53
N ASN A 263 19.69 -23.86 -6.47
CA ASN A 263 19.57 -25.23 -6.97
C ASN A 263 20.51 -26.19 -6.22
N ALA A 264 21.39 -25.67 -5.37
CA ALA A 264 22.38 -26.35 -4.56
C ALA A 264 22.36 -25.75 -3.14
N PRO A 265 21.25 -25.90 -2.40
CA PRO A 265 21.05 -25.26 -1.10
C PRO A 265 22.08 -25.68 -0.04
N GLU A 266 22.91 -26.69 -0.32
CA GLU A 266 24.02 -27.11 0.52
C GLU A 266 25.17 -26.09 0.61
N ASP A 267 25.34 -25.19 -0.38
CA ASP A 267 26.42 -24.20 -0.38
C ASP A 267 26.02 -22.82 0.17
N ALA A 268 24.72 -22.60 0.39
CA ALA A 268 24.12 -21.35 0.84
C ALA A 268 24.43 -20.15 -0.08
N VAL A 269 24.73 -20.40 -1.35
CA VAL A 269 24.94 -19.41 -2.40
C VAL A 269 23.81 -19.56 -3.42
N PRO A 270 22.98 -18.53 -3.67
CA PRO A 270 21.94 -18.65 -4.67
C PRO A 270 22.50 -18.91 -6.07
N ASP A 271 22.16 -20.09 -6.61
CA ASP A 271 22.32 -20.52 -8.01
C ASP A 271 21.55 -19.67 -9.01
N LEU A 272 22.07 -18.47 -9.18
CA LEU A 272 21.71 -17.57 -10.23
C LEU A 272 22.30 -18.05 -11.56
N CYS A 273 21.54 -17.90 -12.65
CA CYS A 273 22.03 -18.09 -14.03
C CYS A 273 22.21 -19.53 -14.51
N VAL A 274 21.82 -20.54 -13.74
CA VAL A 274 21.93 -21.94 -14.16
C VAL A 274 20.67 -22.38 -14.92
N THR A 275 20.86 -22.72 -16.19
CA THR A 275 19.91 -23.50 -17.03
C THR A 275 18.65 -22.83 -17.57
N THR A 276 18.70 -21.54 -17.94
CA THR A 276 17.81 -21.06 -19.02
C THR A 276 18.65 -20.69 -20.24
N LEU A 277 18.50 -21.45 -21.32
CA LEU A 277 19.05 -21.08 -22.60
C LEU A 277 18.41 -19.75 -23.03
N PRO A 278 19.12 -18.86 -23.74
CA PRO A 278 18.54 -17.61 -24.28
C PRO A 278 17.29 -17.82 -25.14
N ALA A 279 17.07 -19.05 -25.63
CA ALA A 279 15.92 -19.45 -26.44
C ALA A 279 14.70 -19.91 -25.62
N ASP A 280 14.83 -20.13 -24.31
CA ASP A 280 13.71 -20.56 -23.48
C ASP A 280 12.70 -19.41 -23.30
N ILE A 281 11.41 -19.70 -23.47
CA ILE A 281 10.36 -18.68 -23.32
C ILE A 281 10.10 -18.49 -21.82
N HIS A 282 10.73 -17.47 -21.23
CA HIS A 282 10.56 -17.12 -19.82
C HIS A 282 10.52 -15.60 -19.62
N TRP A 283 9.78 -15.10 -18.63
CA TRP A 283 9.69 -13.66 -18.32
C TRP A 283 11.05 -13.04 -17.91
N PHE A 284 12.00 -13.91 -17.51
CA PHE A 284 13.39 -13.58 -17.19
C PHE A 284 14.26 -13.32 -18.44
N ASN A 285 13.89 -13.85 -19.60
CA ASN A 285 14.72 -13.80 -20.80
C ASN A 285 14.47 -12.54 -21.63
N ALA A 286 15.54 -12.00 -22.20
CA ALA A 286 15.51 -10.73 -22.94
C ALA A 286 14.71 -10.78 -24.26
N CYS A 287 14.45 -11.97 -24.81
CA CYS A 287 13.88 -12.16 -26.14
C CYS A 287 12.41 -12.67 -26.05
N LYS A 288 11.44 -11.78 -25.74
CA LYS A 288 10.00 -12.08 -25.87
C LYS A 288 9.23 -10.87 -26.42
N TYR A 289 9.01 -10.85 -27.73
CA TYR A 289 7.99 -10.05 -28.40
C TYR A 289 7.36 -10.90 -29.51
N THR A 290 6.03 -11.01 -29.52
CA THR A 290 5.28 -11.77 -30.53
C THR A 290 4.26 -10.91 -31.30
N GLY A 291 4.31 -9.59 -31.11
CA GLY A 291 3.37 -8.68 -31.77
C GLY A 291 3.72 -8.42 -33.25
N ALA A 292 2.72 -7.99 -34.01
CA ALA A 292 2.87 -7.72 -35.44
C ALA A 292 3.44 -6.32 -35.75
N SER A 293 3.68 -5.47 -34.72
CA SER A 293 4.00 -4.05 -34.91
C SER A 293 4.99 -3.54 -33.88
N ILE A 294 6.25 -3.42 -34.30
CA ILE A 294 7.36 -2.89 -33.50
C ILE A 294 7.00 -1.52 -32.90
N PRO A 295 7.02 -1.33 -31.57
CA PRO A 295 6.79 -0.02 -30.98
C PRO A 295 7.90 0.98 -31.38
N PRO A 296 7.58 2.28 -31.57
CA PRO A 296 8.46 3.27 -32.21
C PRO A 296 9.68 3.76 -31.37
N PHE A 297 10.02 3.09 -30.26
CA PHE A 297 11.00 3.60 -29.28
C PHE A 297 12.30 2.77 -29.29
N THR A 298 13.21 3.07 -30.21
CA THR A 298 14.55 2.48 -30.29
C THR A 298 15.53 3.23 -29.37
N VAL A 299 15.90 2.64 -28.24
CA VAL A 299 17.16 3.01 -27.56
C VAL A 299 18.24 2.02 -28.00
N SER A 300 19.33 2.57 -28.52
CA SER A 300 20.54 1.89 -29.03
C SER A 300 21.66 2.00 -27.97
N PRO A 301 22.57 1.01 -27.80
CA PRO A 301 22.79 -0.17 -28.62
C PRO A 301 22.24 -1.49 -28.04
N LEU A 302 22.06 -2.48 -28.92
CA LEU A 302 21.42 -3.78 -28.68
C LEU A 302 22.38 -4.83 -28.07
N PRO A 303 21.92 -5.73 -27.18
CA PRO A 303 22.68 -6.93 -26.81
C PRO A 303 22.73 -7.93 -27.97
N SER A 304 23.92 -8.49 -28.23
CA SER A 304 24.21 -9.41 -29.34
C SER A 304 23.63 -10.82 -29.20
N THR A 305 22.84 -11.08 -28.15
CA THR A 305 22.45 -12.41 -27.69
C THR A 305 21.10 -12.92 -28.22
N CYS A 306 20.25 -12.06 -28.81
CA CYS A 306 19.03 -12.51 -29.50
C CYS A 306 19.38 -12.88 -30.96
N VAL A 307 19.66 -14.16 -31.21
CA VAL A 307 20.05 -14.65 -32.54
C VAL A 307 18.91 -14.43 -33.54
N LEU A 308 19.24 -13.67 -34.58
CA LEU A 308 18.40 -13.31 -35.73
C LEU A 308 17.67 -14.52 -36.34
N THR A 309 16.41 -14.72 -35.95
CA THR A 309 15.46 -15.58 -36.65
C THR A 309 14.40 -14.72 -37.32
N THR A 310 14.78 -13.81 -38.23
CA THR A 310 13.88 -12.97 -39.06
C THR A 310 12.82 -12.13 -38.34
N VAL A 311 12.66 -12.28 -37.03
CA VAL A 311 11.92 -11.41 -36.14
C VAL A 311 12.98 -10.48 -35.56
N ILE A 312 12.79 -9.19 -35.77
CA ILE A 312 13.65 -8.15 -35.24
C ILE A 312 13.72 -8.39 -33.73
N ALA A 313 14.93 -8.52 -33.20
CA ALA A 313 15.18 -8.69 -31.78
C ALA A 313 14.73 -7.41 -31.07
N GLU A 314 13.44 -7.37 -30.75
CA GLU A 314 12.83 -6.28 -30.04
C GLU A 314 13.18 -6.39 -28.56
N GLN A 315 13.41 -5.22 -27.98
CA GLN A 315 13.68 -4.99 -26.58
C GLN A 315 12.79 -5.86 -25.69
N ASN A 316 13.21 -6.11 -24.46
CA ASN A 316 12.37 -6.65 -23.40
C ASN A 316 11.16 -5.72 -23.18
N ILE A 317 10.14 -5.84 -24.03
CA ILE A 317 8.91 -5.04 -24.08
C ILE A 317 8.10 -5.22 -22.80
N THR A 318 8.26 -6.36 -22.12
CA THR A 318 7.70 -6.65 -20.81
C THR A 318 8.54 -6.12 -19.65
N GLY A 319 9.61 -5.37 -19.94
CA GLY A 319 10.31 -4.48 -19.01
C GLY A 319 11.03 -5.18 -17.86
N GLN A 320 11.90 -6.16 -18.13
CA GLN A 320 12.50 -6.93 -17.03
C GLN A 320 14.02 -6.78 -16.93
N GLY A 321 14.80 -7.06 -17.98
CA GLY A 321 16.27 -6.98 -17.94
C GLY A 321 16.96 -7.76 -16.81
N TRP A 322 16.23 -8.47 -15.95
CA TRP A 322 16.72 -9.01 -14.69
C TRP A 322 17.84 -10.03 -14.88
N ARG A 323 17.85 -10.73 -16.02
CA ARG A 323 18.96 -11.62 -16.38
C ARG A 323 20.27 -10.88 -16.51
N ASP A 324 20.32 -9.76 -17.23
CA ASP A 324 21.57 -9.00 -17.43
C ASP A 324 22.06 -8.31 -16.14
N ILE A 325 21.16 -8.11 -15.18
CA ILE A 325 21.46 -7.53 -13.87
C ILE A 325 22.08 -8.55 -12.93
N ILE A 326 21.59 -9.78 -13.00
CA ILE A 326 21.89 -10.86 -12.07
C ILE A 326 23.00 -11.76 -12.62
N CYS A 327 23.16 -11.78 -13.94
CA CYS A 327 24.13 -12.55 -14.71
C CYS A 327 24.93 -11.61 -15.65
N PRO A 328 25.77 -10.69 -15.10
CA PRO A 328 26.52 -9.72 -15.89
C PRO A 328 27.53 -10.34 -16.85
#